data_AF-A0A8J4M531-F1
#
_entry.id   AF-A0A8J4M531-F1
#
_cell.length_a   1.000
_cell.length_b   1.000
_cell.length_c   1.000
_cell.angle_alpha   90.00
_cell.angle_beta   90.00
_cell.angle_gamma   90.00
#
_symmetry.space_group_name_H-M   'P 1'
#
loop_
_entity.id
_entity.type
_entity.pdbx_description
1 polymer ?
#
loop_
_entity_poly.entity_id
_entity_poly.type
_entity_poly.pdbx_seq_one_letter_code
_entity_poly.pdbx_strand_id
1 'polypeptide(L)'
;MKHHKTPRSPALALMTAELAFASWEVIARRSLLMAQNRCSPLEYHRMISEKMQAAQHSAATLMASGGQASLAAMLAPWHRRSRANARRLRRV
;
A
#
# COMPACT_ATOMS: atom_id res chain seq x y z
N MET A 1 -28.33 18.14 17.24
CA MET A 1 -27.54 17.19 16.43
C MET A 1 -26.19 17.00 17.10
N LYS A 2 -25.91 15.84 17.70
CA LYS A 2 -24.66 15.59 18.42
C LYS A 2 -23.66 14.96 17.46
N HIS A 3 -22.59 15.67 17.10
CA HIS A 3 -21.49 15.11 16.32
C HIS A 3 -20.83 13.97 17.10
N HIS A 4 -21.11 12.73 16.72
CA HIS A 4 -20.35 11.58 17.21
C HIS A 4 -18.94 11.66 16.62
N LYS A 5 -17.97 12.03 17.47
CA LYS A 5 -16.55 11.78 17.18
C LYS A 5 -16.36 10.26 17.15
N THR A 6 -16.38 9.66 15.96
CA THR A 6 -16.06 8.25 15.79
C THR A 6 -14.64 8.00 16.29
N PRO A 7 -14.42 7.09 17.25
CA PRO A 7 -13.08 6.73 17.69
C PRO A 7 -12.32 6.14 16.50
N ARG A 8 -11.11 6.64 16.24
CA ARG A 8 -10.17 6.05 15.28
C ARG A 8 -10.00 4.57 15.65
N SER A 9 -10.48 3.66 14.81
CA SER A 9 -10.36 2.23 15.08
C SER A 9 -8.86 1.87 15.13
N PRO A 10 -8.38 1.17 16.16
CA PRO A 10 -6.95 0.81 16.32
C PRO A 10 -6.40 0.05 15.10
N ALA A 11 -7.28 -0.65 14.37
CA ALA A 11 -6.96 -1.32 13.10
C ALA A 11 -6.46 -0.36 12.00
N LEU A 12 -7.00 0.85 11.87
CA LEU A 12 -6.57 1.80 10.85
C LEU A 12 -5.16 2.33 11.14
N ALA A 13 -4.89 2.68 12.40
CA ALA A 13 -3.57 3.16 12.83
C ALA A 13 -2.50 2.08 12.59
N LEU A 14 -2.79 0.84 12.98
CA LEU A 14 -1.91 -0.30 12.71
C LEU A 14 -1.69 -0.49 11.21
N MET A 15 -2.75 -0.46 10.40
CA MET A 15 -2.62 -0.63 8.95
C MET A 15 -1.80 0.48 8.29
N THR A 16 -1.95 1.73 8.73
CA THR A 16 -1.13 2.84 8.25
C THR A 16 0.34 2.67 8.65
N ALA A 17 0.61 2.19 9.86
CA ALA A 17 1.96 1.91 10.31
C ALA A 17 2.60 0.77 9.51
N GLU A 18 1.89 -0.35 9.33
CA GLU A 18 2.35 -1.48 8.51
C GLU A 18 2.59 -1.06 7.06
N LEU A 19 1.72 -0.22 6.49
CA LEU A 19 1.90 0.33 5.15
C LEU A 19 3.14 1.23 5.08
N ALA A 20 3.36 2.10 6.07
CA ALA A 20 4.53 2.98 6.13
C ALA A 20 5.83 2.18 6.22
N PHE A 21 5.91 1.21 7.14
CA PHE A 21 7.07 0.33 7.28
C PHE A 21 7.33 -0.50 6.02
N ALA A 22 6.28 -1.10 5.43
CA ALA A 22 6.44 -1.86 4.20
C ALA A 22 6.93 -0.96 3.04
N SER A 23 6.40 0.26 2.93
CA SER A 23 6.83 1.21 1.89
C SER A 23 8.28 1.66 2.10
N TRP A 24 8.66 1.93 3.35
CA TRP A 24 10.04 2.25 3.70
C TRP A 24 11.01 1.13 3.34
N GLU A 25 10.68 -0.12 3.68
CA GLU A 25 11.50 -1.28 3.34
C GLU A 25 11.65 -1.45 1.81
N VAL A 26 10.57 -1.24 1.06
CA VAL A 26 10.61 -1.28 -0.41
C VAL A 26 11.54 -0.23 -0.97
N ILE A 27 11.47 1.01 -0.48
CA ILE A 27 12.35 2.09 -0.91
C ILE A 27 13.81 1.74 -0.60
N ALA A 28 14.11 1.39 0.65
CA ALA A 28 15.47 1.09 1.08
C ALA A 28 16.10 -0.07 0.29
N ARG A 29 15.37 -1.19 0.14
CA ARG A 29 15.87 -2.37 -0.60
C ARG A 29 16.06 -2.07 -2.08
N ARG A 30 15.15 -1.31 -2.70
CA ARG A 30 15.31 -0.92 -4.11
C ARG A 30 16.50 0.00 -4.31
N SER A 31 16.70 0.99 -3.43
CA SER A 31 17.87 1.85 -3.48
C SER A 31 19.17 1.04 -3.37
N LEU A 32 19.19 0.03 -2.49
CA LEU A 32 20.33 -0.89 -2.38
C LEU A 32 20.54 -1.71 -3.66
N LEU A 33 19.49 -2.30 -4.24
CA LEU A 33 19.58 -3.07 -5.49
C LEU A 33 20.02 -2.19 -6.66
N MET A 34 19.61 -0.93 -6.72
CA MET A 34 20.06 0.04 -7.73
C MET A 34 21.55 0.37 -7.54
N ALA A 35 21.99 0.62 -6.31
CA ALA A 35 23.41 0.85 -6.01
C ALA A 35 24.30 -0.35 -6.36
N GLN A 36 23.76 -1.57 -6.26
CA GLN A 36 24.44 -2.82 -6.64
C GLN A 36 24.30 -3.17 -8.13
N ASN A 37 23.59 -2.37 -8.93
CA ASN A 37 23.23 -2.68 -10.32
C ASN A 37 22.49 -4.03 -10.49
N ARG A 38 21.71 -4.44 -9.48
CA ARG A 38 20.93 -5.69 -9.42
C ARG A 38 19.41 -5.44 -9.52
N CYS A 39 18.99 -4.25 -9.91
CA CYS A 39 17.57 -3.91 -10.04
C CYS A 39 16.97 -4.54 -11.31
N SER A 40 16.09 -5.53 -11.15
CA SER A 40 15.38 -6.16 -12.28
C SER A 40 14.31 -5.23 -12.89
N PRO A 41 14.35 -4.95 -14.21
CA PRO A 41 13.30 -4.19 -14.89
C PRO A 41 11.92 -4.88 -14.83
N LEU A 42 11.90 -6.21 -14.91
CA LEU A 42 10.65 -6.99 -14.82
C LEU A 42 9.98 -6.82 -13.45
N GLU A 43 10.75 -6.89 -12.36
CA GLU A 43 10.19 -6.67 -11.02
C GLU A 43 9.74 -5.21 -10.83
N TYR A 44 10.40 -4.25 -11.49
CA TYR A 44 9.95 -2.86 -11.48
C TYR A 44 8.60 -2.68 -12.18
N HIS A 45 8.43 -3.23 -13.39
CA HIS A 45 7.15 -3.20 -14.10
C HIS A 45 6.03 -3.89 -13.31
N ARG A 46 6.33 -5.05 -12.69
CA ARG A 46 5.40 -5.74 -11.81
C ARG A 46 4.98 -4.84 -10.63
N MET A 47 5.92 -4.16 -9.99
CA MET A 47 5.59 -3.27 -8.87
C MET A 47 4.70 -2.10 -9.32
N ILE A 48 4.95 -1.50 -10.48
CA ILE A 48 4.10 -0.42 -11.01
C ILE A 48 2.69 -0.93 -11.27
N SER A 49 2.54 -2.08 -11.94
CA SER A 49 1.21 -2.63 -12.23
C SER A 49 0.44 -2.96 -10.95
N GLU A 50 1.12 -3.46 -9.91
CA GLU A 50 0.53 -3.69 -8.59
C GLU A 50 0.03 -2.38 -7.94
N LYS A 51 0.76 -1.26 -8.07
CA LYS A 51 0.32 0.06 -7.59
C LYS A 51 -0.86 0.61 -8.38
N MET A 52 -0.86 0.45 -9.69
CA MET A 52 -1.99 0.86 -10.55
C MET A 52 -3.25 0.09 -10.20
N GLN A 53 -3.15 -1.23 -10.02
CA GLN A 53 -4.27 -2.06 -9.59
C GLN A 53 -4.78 -1.63 -8.21
N ALA A 54 -3.90 -1.33 -7.25
CA ALA A 54 -4.33 -0.82 -5.94
C ALA A 54 -5.11 0.51 -6.07
N ALA A 55 -4.64 1.45 -6.90
CA ALA A 55 -5.34 2.70 -7.17
C ALA A 55 -6.72 2.48 -7.80
N GLN A 56 -6.81 1.61 -8.81
CA GLN A 56 -8.07 1.24 -9.46
C GLN A 56 -9.07 0.63 -8.47
N HIS A 57 -8.60 -0.27 -7.59
CA HIS A 57 -9.45 -0.85 -6.55
C HIS A 57 -9.94 0.19 -5.53
N SER A 58 -9.06 1.11 -5.09
CA SER A 58 -9.47 2.20 -4.19
C SER A 58 -10.50 3.11 -4.86
N ALA A 59 -10.31 3.46 -6.14
CA ALA A 59 -11.24 4.28 -6.90
C ALA A 59 -12.60 3.58 -7.07
N ALA A 60 -12.61 2.30 -7.46
CA ALA A 60 -13.83 1.50 -7.56
C ALA A 60 -14.56 1.40 -6.22
N THR A 61 -13.84 1.22 -5.11
CA THR A 61 -14.41 1.18 -3.76
C THR A 61 -15.06 2.52 -3.39
N LEU A 62 -14.42 3.64 -3.72
CA LEU A 62 -14.96 4.98 -3.47
C LEU A 62 -16.23 5.23 -4.31
N MET A 63 -16.21 4.88 -5.60
CA MET A 63 -17.38 5.04 -6.48
C MET A 63 -18.55 4.16 -6.04
N ALA A 64 -18.30 2.87 -5.76
CA ALA A 64 -19.33 1.92 -5.36
C ALA A 64 -19.99 2.27 -4.00
N SER A 65 -19.29 3.01 -3.15
CA SER A 65 -19.81 3.50 -1.86
C SER A 65 -20.49 4.87 -1.96
N GLY A 66 -20.64 5.44 -3.16
CA GLY A 66 -21.16 6.80 -3.33
C GLY A 66 -20.30 7.86 -2.63
N GLY A 67 -18.99 7.64 -2.53
CA GLY A 67 -18.06 8.54 -1.84
C GLY A 67 -17.90 8.29 -0.33
N GLN A 68 -18.60 7.29 0.24
CA GLN A 68 -18.59 7.02 1.68
C GLN A 68 -17.63 5.92 2.13
N ALA A 69 -16.70 5.49 1.26
CA ALA A 69 -15.71 4.47 1.62
C ALA A 69 -14.88 4.91 2.84
N SER A 70 -14.69 4.00 3.79
CA SER A 70 -13.78 4.23 4.90
C SER A 70 -12.32 4.28 4.41
N LEU A 71 -11.48 5.06 5.10
CA LEU A 71 -10.03 5.10 4.81
C LEU A 71 -9.38 3.72 4.88
N ALA A 72 -9.85 2.85 5.80
CA ALA A 72 -9.36 1.48 5.89
C ALA A 72 -9.67 0.68 4.61
N ALA A 73 -10.90 0.81 4.08
CA ALA A 73 -11.28 0.16 2.82
C ALA A 73 -10.45 0.70 1.64
N MET A 74 -10.23 2.01 1.60
CA MET A 74 -9.42 2.64 0.54
C MET A 74 -7.95 2.25 0.59
N LEU A 75 -7.37 2.07 1.78
CA LEU A 75 -5.95 1.75 1.97
C LEU A 75 -5.66 0.24 1.91
N ALA A 76 -6.66 -0.62 2.08
CA ALA A 76 -6.45 -2.07 2.13
C ALA A 76 -5.76 -2.66 0.88
N PRO A 77 -6.09 -2.23 -0.37
CA PRO A 77 -5.37 -2.67 -1.57
C PRO A 77 -3.89 -2.29 -1.53
N TRP A 78 -3.58 -1.06 -1.12
CA TRP A 78 -2.20 -0.55 -1.01
C TRP A 78 -1.40 -1.33 0.02
N HIS A 79 -1.98 -1.50 1.20
CA HIS A 79 -1.37 -2.23 2.31
C HIS A 79 -0.98 -3.66 1.90
N ARG A 80 -1.88 -4.38 1.23
CA ARG A 80 -1.63 -5.75 0.74
C ARG A 80 -0.49 -5.78 -0.28
N ARG A 81 -0.49 -4.88 -1.27
CA ARG A 81 0.53 -4.86 -2.34
C ARG A 81 1.90 -4.45 -1.80
N SER A 82 1.98 -3.44 -0.92
CA SER A 82 3.24 -3.02 -0.29
C SER A 82 3.86 -4.13 0.55
N ARG A 83 3.07 -4.88 1.34
CA ARG A 83 3.57 -6.04 2.10
C ARG A 83 4.04 -7.17 1.19
N ALA A 84 3.32 -7.46 0.12
CA ALA A 84 3.73 -8.47 -0.86
C ALA A 84 5.06 -8.07 -1.54
N ASN A 85 5.22 -6.80 -1.91
CA ASN A 85 6.45 -6.30 -2.53
C ASN A 85 7.64 -6.37 -1.57
N ALA A 86 7.48 -5.91 -0.33
CA ALA A 86 8.51 -6.02 0.71
C ALA A 86 8.95 -7.49 0.91
N ARG A 87 8.00 -8.43 0.99
CA ARG A 87 8.32 -9.87 1.11
C ARG A 87 9.11 -10.42 -0.07
N ARG A 88 8.85 -9.95 -1.29
CA ARG A 88 9.62 -10.38 -2.47
C ARG A 88 11.04 -9.81 -2.45
N LEU A 89 11.18 -8.53 -2.15
CA LEU A 89 12.49 -7.87 -2.05
C LEU A 89 13.37 -8.42 -0.91
N ARG A 90 12.79 -9.09 0.08
CA ARG A 90 13.55 -9.85 1.10
C ARG A 90 14.23 -11.10 0.54
N ARG A 91 13.83 -11.57 -0.63
CA ARG A 91 14.31 -12.82 -1.26
C ARG A 91 15.25 -12.58 -2.44
N VAL A 92 15.58 -11.33 -2.74
CA VAL A 92 16.45 -10.89 -3.85
C VAL A 92 17.79 -10.45 -3.28
#